data_AF-A0A1F9EG69-F1
#
_entry.id   AF-A0A1F9EG69-F1
#
_cell.length_a   1.000
_cell.length_b   1.000
_cell.length_c   1.000
_cell.angle_alpha   90.00
_cell.angle_beta   90.00
_cell.angle_gamma   90.00
#
_symmetry.space_group_name_H-M   'P 1'
#
loop_
_entity.id
_entity.type
_entity.pdbx_description
1 polymer ?
#
loop_
_entity_poly.entity_id
_entity_poly.type
_entity_poly.pdbx_seq_one_letter_code
_entity_poly.pdbx_strand_id
1 'polypeptide(L)'
;MKRLLLVALMVLMSLVGMVGFGRAGNELTALLETPNATNEAVGTLQATVNDGVPASAKKYYLTGTSFTGGDVITACDSGFHVASISEIQDPSNLQYATRSTPAYNAPAYDQGFGPPLNHMGWVRPGAYMQTDFGDSCDVSQSSSDQQSSTTMSLYSFWFDAIPFLPASAPMSRWHMAQHTCSQPEPVWCVEDPD
;
A
#
# COMPACT_ATOMS: atom_id res chain seq x y z
N MET A 1 2.13 -0.90 -93.68
CA MET A 1 1.76 0.07 -92.63
C MET A 1 1.43 -0.54 -91.26
N LYS A 2 0.94 -1.79 -91.13
CA LYS A 2 0.62 -2.41 -89.82
C LYS A 2 1.82 -2.83 -88.94
N ARG A 3 3.02 -3.03 -89.51
CA ARG A 3 4.20 -3.49 -88.75
C ARG A 3 5.00 -2.37 -88.05
N LEU A 4 4.89 -1.11 -88.50
CA LEU A 4 5.53 0.02 -87.82
C LEU A 4 4.76 0.48 -86.57
N LEU A 5 3.43 0.34 -86.56
CA LEU A 5 2.59 0.75 -85.43
C LEU A 5 2.80 -0.13 -84.18
N LEU A 6 3.10 -1.42 -84.38
CA LEU A 6 3.32 -2.38 -83.29
C LEU A 6 4.67 -2.16 -82.58
N VAL A 7 5.71 -1.73 -83.30
CA VAL A 7 7.02 -1.43 -82.70
C VAL A 7 6.98 -0.12 -81.92
N ALA A 8 6.26 0.89 -82.42
CA ALA A 8 6.05 2.15 -81.69
C ALA A 8 5.24 1.96 -80.40
N LEU A 9 4.23 1.08 -80.38
CA LEU A 9 3.42 0.81 -79.19
C LEU A 9 4.21 0.04 -78.10
N MET A 10 5.11 -0.86 -78.50
CA MET A 10 5.94 -1.59 -77.54
C MET A 10 7.03 -0.71 -76.91
N VAL A 11 7.63 0.23 -77.67
CA VAL A 11 8.60 1.18 -77.12
C VAL A 11 7.93 2.19 -76.17
N LEU A 12 6.69 2.60 -76.45
CA LEU A 12 5.93 3.49 -75.56
C LEU A 12 5.56 2.81 -74.23
N MET A 13 5.26 1.50 -74.24
CA MET A 13 4.96 0.74 -73.02
C MET A 13 6.20 0.45 -72.16
N SER A 14 7.40 0.45 -72.73
CA SER A 14 8.65 0.32 -71.95
C SER A 14 9.09 1.63 -71.29
N LEU A 15 8.67 2.80 -71.80
CA LEU A 15 9.07 4.11 -71.27
C LEU A 15 8.15 4.63 -70.15
N VAL A 16 6.92 4.11 -70.02
CA VAL A 16 6.01 4.48 -68.91
C VAL A 16 6.34 3.72 -67.61
N GLY A 17 7.23 2.72 -67.65
CA GLY A 17 7.62 1.92 -66.48
C GLY A 17 8.73 2.49 -65.58
N MET A 18 9.35 3.64 -65.91
CA MET A 18 10.55 4.13 -65.21
C MET A 18 10.45 5.57 -64.66
N VAL A 19 9.24 6.09 -64.41
CA VAL A 19 9.07 7.37 -63.71
C VAL A 19 8.04 7.18 -62.59
N GLY A 20 8.49 6.79 -61.39
CA GLY A 20 7.58 6.77 -60.24
C GLY A 20 7.98 6.03 -58.95
N PHE A 21 9.11 5.32 -58.88
CA PHE A 21 9.47 4.56 -57.66
C PHE A 21 10.72 5.08 -56.92
N GLY A 22 11.06 6.36 -57.07
CA GLY A 22 12.24 6.95 -56.41
C GLY A 22 12.02 7.44 -54.97
N ARG A 23 10.78 7.45 -54.44
CA ARG A 23 10.49 8.10 -53.15
C ARG A 23 9.45 7.42 -52.25
N ALA A 24 8.89 6.27 -52.64
CA ALA A 24 7.90 5.55 -51.83
C ALA A 24 8.52 4.43 -50.95
N GLY A 25 9.77 4.02 -51.22
CA GLY A 25 10.44 2.97 -50.46
C GLY A 25 10.88 3.40 -49.05
N ASN A 26 11.04 4.70 -48.80
CA ASN A 26 11.49 5.21 -47.49
C ASN A 26 10.33 5.53 -46.53
N GLU A 27 9.12 5.79 -47.01
CA GLU A 27 7.97 6.05 -46.14
C GLU A 27 7.28 4.77 -45.67
N LEU A 28 7.29 3.71 -46.49
CA LEU A 28 6.66 2.44 -46.13
C LEU A 28 7.42 1.70 -45.02
N THR A 29 8.75 1.82 -44.98
CA THR A 29 9.57 1.28 -43.89
C THR A 29 9.31 2.00 -42.57
N ALA A 30 9.14 3.33 -42.58
CA ALA A 30 8.81 4.12 -41.39
C ALA A 30 7.41 3.81 -40.81
N LEU A 31 6.45 3.44 -41.67
CA LEU A 31 5.09 3.02 -41.26
C LEU A 31 5.02 1.57 -40.74
N LEU A 32 6.01 0.74 -41.04
CA LEU A 32 6.11 -0.64 -40.53
C LEU A 32 6.89 -0.73 -39.21
N GLU A 33 7.76 0.24 -38.92
CA GLU A 33 8.47 0.33 -37.64
C GLU A 33 7.56 0.77 -36.47
N THR A 34 6.56 1.60 -36.76
CA THR A 34 5.59 2.11 -35.77
C THR A 34 4.74 1.03 -35.10
N PRO A 35 4.11 0.08 -35.83
CA PRO A 35 3.31 -0.98 -35.22
C PRO A 35 4.14 -1.95 -34.36
N ASN A 36 5.40 -2.23 -34.72
CA ASN A 36 6.27 -3.07 -33.91
C ASN A 36 6.63 -2.41 -32.58
N ALA A 37 6.94 -1.12 -32.58
CA ALA A 37 7.21 -0.37 -31.35
C ALA A 37 5.99 -0.33 -30.41
N THR A 38 4.78 -0.21 -30.94
CA THR A 38 3.55 -0.28 -30.12
C THR A 38 3.29 -1.67 -29.54
N ASN A 39 3.57 -2.74 -30.28
CA ASN A 39 3.35 -4.10 -29.79
C ASN A 39 4.34 -4.46 -28.67
N GLU A 40 5.59 -3.99 -28.76
CA GLU A 40 6.57 -4.13 -27.68
C GLU A 40 6.17 -3.34 -26.44
N ALA A 41 5.71 -2.09 -26.60
CA ALA A 41 5.22 -1.28 -25.49
C ALA A 41 4.00 -1.90 -24.78
N VAL A 42 3.05 -2.44 -25.56
CA VAL A 42 1.88 -3.16 -25.03
C VAL A 42 2.32 -4.43 -24.30
N GLY A 43 3.25 -5.21 -24.86
CA GLY A 43 3.79 -6.40 -24.20
C GLY A 43 4.46 -6.07 -22.86
N THR A 44 5.18 -4.94 -22.79
CA THR A 44 5.84 -4.48 -21.57
C THR A 44 4.85 -4.04 -20.51
N LEU A 45 3.82 -3.26 -20.89
CA LEU A 45 2.73 -2.85 -19.98
C LEU A 45 1.94 -4.06 -19.47
N GLN A 46 1.65 -5.03 -20.34
CA GLN A 46 0.95 -6.25 -19.97
C GLN A 46 1.77 -7.05 -18.95
N ALA A 47 3.09 -7.14 -19.11
CA ALA A 47 3.98 -7.76 -18.13
C ALA A 47 3.97 -7.01 -16.79
N THR A 48 4.04 -5.67 -16.79
CA THR A 48 3.96 -4.87 -15.55
C THR A 48 2.62 -5.00 -14.83
N VAL A 49 1.50 -5.07 -15.58
CA VAL A 49 0.18 -5.29 -15.00
C VAL A 49 0.06 -6.71 -14.43
N ASN A 50 0.61 -7.71 -15.13
CA ASN A 50 0.61 -9.10 -14.68
C ASN A 50 1.50 -9.31 -13.44
N ASP A 51 2.60 -8.58 -13.33
CA ASP A 51 3.50 -8.61 -12.18
C ASP A 51 2.91 -7.85 -10.96
N GLY A 52 1.87 -7.04 -11.20
CA GLY A 52 1.29 -6.14 -10.21
C GLY A 52 2.23 -4.97 -9.93
N VAL A 53 1.67 -3.77 -9.78
CA VAL A 53 2.45 -2.69 -9.14
C VAL A 53 2.54 -3.08 -7.66
N PRO A 54 3.75 -3.26 -7.09
CA PRO A 54 3.86 -3.52 -5.66
C PRO A 54 3.22 -2.35 -4.94
N ALA A 55 2.12 -2.59 -4.23
CA ALA A 55 1.57 -1.60 -3.34
C ALA A 55 2.67 -1.27 -2.32
N SER A 56 3.05 0.01 -2.21
CA SER A 56 3.95 0.42 -1.14
C SER A 56 3.28 0.05 0.18
N ALA A 57 3.97 -0.72 1.02
CA ALA A 57 3.44 -1.09 2.33
C ALA A 57 3.16 0.19 3.13
N LYS A 58 1.94 0.30 3.68
CA LYS A 58 1.59 1.44 4.52
C LYS A 58 2.49 1.48 5.74
N LYS A 59 2.93 2.67 6.11
CA LYS A 59 3.71 2.85 7.32
C LYS A 59 2.84 2.87 8.56
N TYR A 60 3.35 2.35 9.67
CA TYR A 60 2.70 2.45 10.98
C TYR A 60 3.73 2.58 12.10
N TYR A 61 3.34 3.17 13.23
CA TYR A 61 4.21 3.31 14.39
C TYR A 61 3.42 3.42 15.69
N LEU A 62 4.11 3.27 16.82
CA LEU A 62 3.59 3.56 18.15
C LEU A 62 4.19 4.87 18.66
N THR A 63 3.39 5.81 19.15
CA THR A 63 3.91 7.08 19.69
C THR A 63 4.85 6.85 20.87
N GLY A 64 5.85 7.72 21.04
CA GLY A 64 6.76 7.68 22.18
C GLY A 64 6.18 8.28 23.47
N THR A 65 5.16 9.13 23.34
CA THR A 65 4.41 9.71 24.46
C THR A 65 3.06 9.03 24.61
N SER A 66 2.53 9.06 25.83
CA SER A 66 1.18 8.57 26.14
C SER A 66 0.16 9.71 26.10
N PHE A 67 -1.06 9.37 25.73
CA PHE A 67 -2.20 10.26 25.57
C PHE A 67 -3.40 9.70 26.34
N THR A 68 -4.23 10.58 26.90
CA THR A 68 -5.55 10.16 27.38
C THR A 68 -6.45 9.92 26.18
N GLY A 69 -7.55 9.18 26.37
CA GLY A 69 -8.50 8.84 25.33
C GLY A 69 -9.01 10.04 24.53
N GLY A 70 -9.19 11.20 25.18
CA GLY A 70 -9.65 12.42 24.53
C GLY A 70 -8.61 13.11 23.65
N ASP A 71 -7.33 12.84 23.87
CA ASP A 71 -6.22 13.48 23.15
C ASP A 71 -5.71 12.64 21.95
N VAL A 72 -6.21 11.41 21.82
CA VAL A 72 -5.74 10.40 20.83
C VAL A 72 -5.80 10.91 19.40
N ILE A 73 -6.82 11.70 19.03
CA ILE A 73 -7.00 12.22 17.66
C ILE A 73 -5.89 13.18 17.22
N THR A 74 -5.12 13.74 18.16
CA THR A 74 -4.01 14.68 17.88
C THR A 74 -2.63 14.06 18.09
N ALA A 75 -2.57 12.77 18.46
CA ALA A 75 -1.33 12.12 18.84
C ALA A 75 -0.42 11.77 17.65
N CYS A 76 -1.01 11.56 16.48
CA CYS A 76 -0.27 11.16 15.28
C CYS A 76 0.36 12.37 14.57
N ASP A 77 1.55 12.18 14.02
CA ASP A 77 2.24 13.18 13.21
C ASP A 77 1.47 13.43 11.90
N SER A 78 1.70 14.58 11.27
CA SER A 78 1.12 14.90 9.96
C SER A 78 1.35 13.79 8.92
N GLY A 79 0.30 13.43 8.18
CA GLY A 79 0.27 12.33 7.20
C GLY A 79 -0.06 10.97 7.80
N PHE A 80 -0.44 10.94 9.08
CA PHE A 80 -0.82 9.73 9.80
C PHE A 80 -2.07 10.00 10.64
N HIS A 81 -2.85 8.95 10.85
CA HIS A 81 -4.02 8.97 11.71
C HIS A 81 -4.00 7.80 12.68
N VAL A 82 -4.88 7.85 13.69
CA VAL A 82 -5.04 6.79 14.68
C VAL A 82 -5.46 5.51 13.97
N ALA A 83 -4.62 4.47 14.08
CA ALA A 83 -4.89 3.19 13.45
C ALA A 83 -6.21 2.60 13.92
N SER A 84 -7.00 2.05 13.00
CA SER A 84 -8.10 1.15 13.36
C SER A 84 -7.61 -0.28 13.58
N ILE A 85 -8.38 -1.08 14.33
CA ILE A 85 -8.10 -2.52 14.52
C ILE A 85 -7.90 -3.18 13.15
N SER A 86 -8.80 -2.93 12.20
CA SER A 86 -8.74 -3.50 10.84
C SER A 86 -7.49 -3.10 10.05
N GLU A 87 -6.89 -1.95 10.34
CA GLU A 87 -5.70 -1.49 9.61
C GLU A 87 -4.44 -2.17 10.11
N ILE A 88 -4.30 -2.40 11.42
CA ILE A 88 -3.06 -2.94 12.00
C ILE A 88 -3.11 -4.44 12.31
N GLN A 89 -4.30 -5.06 12.30
CA GLN A 89 -4.46 -6.48 12.62
C GLN A 89 -3.60 -7.41 11.75
N ASP A 90 -3.37 -7.04 10.48
CA ASP A 90 -2.50 -7.75 9.57
C ASP A 90 -1.25 -6.93 9.21
N PRO A 91 -0.12 -7.14 9.92
CA PRO A 91 1.12 -6.44 9.63
C PRO A 91 1.84 -6.97 8.37
N SER A 92 1.32 -7.99 7.65
CA SER A 92 1.99 -8.52 6.45
C SER A 92 2.10 -7.52 5.30
N ASN A 93 1.22 -6.52 5.29
CA ASN A 93 1.19 -5.43 4.31
C ASN A 93 1.60 -4.07 4.91
N LEU A 94 2.18 -4.08 6.12
CA LEU A 94 2.58 -2.87 6.82
C LEU A 94 4.09 -2.81 7.03
N GLN A 95 4.63 -1.59 7.03
CA GLN A 95 6.02 -1.31 7.35
C GLN A 95 6.10 -0.50 8.64
N TYR A 96 6.82 -1.00 9.65
CA TYR A 96 7.03 -0.22 10.86
C TYR A 96 7.93 0.98 10.56
N ALA A 97 7.45 2.19 10.83
CA ALA A 97 8.17 3.42 10.57
C ALA A 97 9.15 3.74 11.70
N THR A 98 10.43 3.69 11.39
CA THR A 98 11.50 4.22 12.23
C THR A 98 11.53 5.74 12.08
N ARG A 99 10.85 6.46 12.97
CA ARG A 99 10.74 7.93 12.91
C ARG A 99 11.91 8.65 13.59
N SER A 100 12.09 9.91 13.20
CA SER A 100 13.00 10.89 13.82
C SER A 100 12.47 11.44 15.16
N THR A 101 11.16 11.46 15.36
CA THR A 101 10.54 11.50 16.70
C THR A 101 10.56 10.06 17.23
N PRO A 102 11.01 9.78 18.47
CA PRO A 102 11.14 8.40 18.91
C PRO A 102 9.76 7.76 19.01
N ALA A 103 9.38 6.99 17.98
CA ALA A 103 8.41 5.92 18.14
C ALA A 103 8.92 5.06 19.30
N TYR A 104 8.05 4.79 20.29
CA TYR A 104 8.39 4.24 21.62
C TYR A 104 9.85 3.75 21.73
N ASN A 105 10.69 4.52 22.42
CA ASN A 105 12.10 4.20 22.70
C ASN A 105 12.18 2.96 23.60
N ALA A 106 11.85 1.79 23.06
CA ALA A 106 12.17 0.54 23.69
C ALA A 106 13.71 0.48 23.84
N PRO A 107 14.23 0.03 24.99
CA PRO A 107 15.65 -0.17 25.17
C PRO A 107 16.21 -1.02 24.02
N ALA A 108 17.45 -0.73 23.63
CA ALA A 108 18.13 -1.03 22.37
C ALA A 108 18.15 -2.49 21.83
N TYR A 109 17.35 -3.40 22.36
CA TYR A 109 17.32 -4.82 22.01
C TYR A 109 16.61 -5.11 20.67
N ASP A 110 15.71 -4.23 20.20
CA ASP A 110 14.97 -4.37 18.93
C ASP A 110 15.26 -3.25 17.93
N GLN A 111 16.48 -2.68 17.94
CA GLN A 111 16.89 -1.57 17.07
C GLN A 111 16.97 -1.97 15.58
N GLY A 112 15.84 -2.16 14.91
CA GLY A 112 15.88 -2.00 13.47
C GLY A 112 14.61 -2.13 12.66
N PHE A 113 13.69 -3.06 12.96
CA PHE A 113 12.74 -3.46 11.89
C PHE A 113 11.33 -3.82 12.33
N GLY A 114 11.02 -3.76 13.63
CA GLY A 114 9.76 -4.24 14.14
C GLY A 114 9.08 -3.28 15.12
N PRO A 115 7.75 -3.36 15.25
CA PRO A 115 7.01 -2.70 16.30
C PRO A 115 7.40 -3.23 17.70
N PRO A 116 7.27 -2.41 18.75
CA PRO A 116 7.55 -2.82 20.12
C PRO A 116 6.59 -3.92 20.59
N LEU A 117 7.14 -4.94 21.28
CA LEU A 117 6.37 -6.04 21.86
C LEU A 117 5.89 -5.70 23.28
N ASN A 118 4.72 -6.20 23.67
CA ASN A 118 4.10 -6.05 24.99
C ASN A 118 3.82 -4.59 25.40
N HIS A 119 3.64 -3.70 24.41
CA HIS A 119 3.24 -2.31 24.62
C HIS A 119 1.83 -2.08 24.11
N MET A 120 0.91 -1.74 25.03
CA MET A 120 -0.45 -1.33 24.70
C MET A 120 -0.43 0.05 24.05
N GLY A 121 -1.30 0.25 23.08
CA GLY A 121 -1.56 1.56 22.51
C GLY A 121 -3.00 1.70 22.04
N TRP A 122 -3.53 2.91 22.09
CA TRP A 122 -4.86 3.24 21.61
C TRP A 122 -5.01 2.91 20.12
N VAL A 123 -6.17 2.36 19.78
CA VAL A 123 -6.62 2.09 18.42
C VAL A 123 -8.09 2.45 18.30
N ARG A 124 -8.53 2.71 17.06
CA ARG A 124 -9.96 2.84 16.75
C ARG A 124 -10.58 1.44 16.64
N PRO A 125 -11.67 1.12 17.36
CA PRO A 125 -12.31 -0.19 17.28
C PRO A 125 -12.91 -0.51 15.90
N GLY A 126 -13.06 0.49 15.03
CA GLY A 126 -13.70 0.36 13.72
C GLY A 126 -15.22 0.58 13.80
N ALA A 127 -15.91 0.50 12.66
CA ALA A 127 -17.33 0.86 12.53
C ALA A 127 -18.31 -0.12 13.23
N TYR A 128 -17.83 -1.23 13.78
CA TYR A 128 -18.69 -2.23 14.42
C TYR A 128 -18.92 -1.91 15.90
N MET A 129 -19.80 -0.94 16.17
CA MET A 129 -20.25 -0.55 17.52
C MET A 129 -21.23 -1.54 18.19
N GLN A 130 -21.12 -2.85 17.93
CA GLN A 130 -22.06 -3.85 18.45
C GLN A 130 -21.48 -4.86 19.44
N THR A 131 -20.21 -4.75 19.80
CA THR A 131 -19.63 -5.58 20.87
C THR A 131 -19.53 -4.75 22.15
N ASP A 132 -19.44 -5.41 23.31
CA ASP A 132 -19.29 -4.81 24.65
C ASP A 132 -18.01 -3.95 24.84
N PHE A 133 -17.37 -3.54 23.75
CA PHE A 133 -16.31 -2.55 23.66
C PHE A 133 -16.97 -1.21 23.39
N GLY A 134 -17.30 -0.51 24.49
CA GLY A 134 -18.08 0.73 24.52
C GLY A 134 -17.53 1.88 23.68
N ASP A 135 -18.26 3.00 23.71
CA ASP A 135 -17.96 4.22 22.98
C ASP A 135 -16.45 4.55 23.00
N SER A 136 -15.86 4.66 21.81
CA SER A 136 -14.44 4.91 21.71
C SER A 136 -14.13 6.34 22.19
N CYS A 137 -13.10 6.45 23.04
CA CYS A 137 -12.72 7.71 23.68
C CYS A 137 -12.39 8.83 22.67
N ASP A 138 -11.98 8.45 21.46
CA ASP A 138 -11.67 9.36 20.36
C ASP A 138 -12.94 9.99 19.76
N VAL A 139 -14.03 9.22 19.63
CA VAL A 139 -15.33 9.69 19.14
C VAL A 139 -15.95 10.67 20.12
N SER A 140 -15.86 10.36 21.42
CA SER A 140 -16.39 11.23 22.48
C SER A 140 -15.43 12.34 22.89
N GLN A 141 -14.18 12.31 22.42
CA GLN A 141 -13.07 13.16 22.89
C GLN A 141 -13.02 13.22 24.43
N SER A 142 -13.30 12.09 25.07
CA SER A 142 -13.46 12.00 26.51
C SER A 142 -12.18 11.51 27.15
N SER A 143 -11.82 12.09 28.29
CA SER A 143 -10.76 11.59 29.18
C SER A 143 -11.35 11.05 30.49
N SER A 144 -12.62 10.64 30.48
CA SER A 144 -13.35 10.13 31.65
C SER A 144 -12.87 8.74 32.09
N ASP A 145 -12.89 8.48 33.39
CA ASP A 145 -12.67 7.15 33.97
C ASP A 145 -13.91 6.23 33.88
N GLN A 146 -15.07 6.79 33.54
CA GLN A 146 -16.33 6.07 33.36
C GLN A 146 -16.54 5.55 31.94
N GLN A 147 -15.63 5.85 31.02
CA GLN A 147 -15.65 5.37 29.65
C GLN A 147 -14.36 4.58 29.38
N SER A 148 -14.43 3.61 28.48
CA SER A 148 -13.30 2.77 28.11
C SER A 148 -13.22 2.63 26.60
N SER A 149 -12.01 2.53 26.07
CA SER A 149 -11.77 2.26 24.66
C SER A 149 -10.78 1.13 24.49
N THR A 150 -10.61 0.71 23.24
CA THR A 150 -9.76 -0.40 22.87
C THR A 150 -8.30 0.03 22.77
N THR A 151 -7.43 -0.76 23.38
CA THR A 151 -5.99 -0.73 23.18
C THR A 151 -5.53 -2.05 22.56
N MET A 152 -4.42 -2.00 21.82
CA MET A 152 -3.80 -3.16 21.20
C MET A 152 -2.31 -3.20 21.50
N SER A 153 -1.76 -4.40 21.69
CA SER A 153 -0.32 -4.65 21.82
C SER A 153 0.09 -5.88 21.04
N LEU A 154 1.33 -5.93 20.58
CA LEU A 154 1.89 -7.17 20.02
C LEU A 154 2.42 -8.05 21.14
N TYR A 155 1.79 -9.18 21.39
CA TYR A 155 2.17 -10.06 22.48
C TYR A 155 3.26 -11.05 22.06
N SER A 156 4.32 -11.18 22.86
CA SER A 156 5.37 -12.17 22.64
C SER A 156 4.94 -13.53 23.22
N PHE A 157 4.24 -14.36 22.44
CA PHE A 157 3.81 -15.69 22.90
C PHE A 157 4.95 -16.74 22.93
N TRP A 158 6.20 -16.36 22.64
CA TRP A 158 7.33 -17.28 22.56
C TRP A 158 7.64 -18.04 23.86
N PHE A 159 7.22 -17.52 25.02
CA PHE A 159 7.54 -18.10 26.33
C PHE A 159 6.32 -18.49 27.15
N ASP A 160 5.15 -17.93 26.86
CA ASP A 160 3.91 -18.29 27.51
C ASP A 160 3.14 -19.25 26.60
N ALA A 161 3.35 -20.55 26.79
CA ALA A 161 2.39 -21.55 26.33
C ALA A 161 1.09 -21.33 27.11
N ILE A 162 0.27 -20.36 26.67
CA ILE A 162 -1.02 -20.08 27.28
C ILE A 162 -1.85 -21.35 27.05
N PRO A 163 -2.17 -22.15 28.08
CA PRO A 163 -2.71 -23.50 27.90
C PRO A 163 -4.12 -23.52 27.32
N PHE A 164 -4.71 -22.35 27.06
CA PHE A 164 -6.06 -22.15 26.57
C PHE A 164 -6.15 -21.69 25.11
N LEU A 165 -5.03 -21.34 24.45
CA LEU A 165 -5.08 -20.99 23.02
C LEU A 165 -4.69 -22.21 22.17
N PRO A 166 -5.53 -22.63 21.20
CA PRO A 166 -5.16 -23.72 20.31
C PRO A 166 -3.92 -23.32 19.50
N ALA A 167 -2.95 -24.23 19.37
CA ALA A 167 -1.73 -24.03 18.58
C ALA A 167 -1.98 -23.73 17.08
N SER A 168 -3.23 -23.87 16.63
CA SER A 168 -3.71 -23.55 15.29
C SER A 168 -4.41 -22.19 15.18
N ALA A 169 -4.53 -21.42 16.26
CA ALA A 169 -4.97 -20.03 16.14
C ALA A 169 -3.93 -19.33 15.24
N PRO A 170 -4.31 -18.84 14.04
CA PRO A 170 -3.39 -18.06 13.24
C PRO A 170 -2.88 -16.95 14.16
N MET A 171 -1.57 -16.71 14.15
CA MET A 171 -0.89 -15.79 15.05
C MET A 171 -1.51 -14.38 14.99
N SER A 172 -2.66 -14.16 15.62
CA SER A 172 -3.20 -12.85 15.86
C SER A 172 -2.32 -12.30 16.97
N ARG A 173 -1.14 -11.83 16.56
CA ARG A 173 -0.08 -11.31 17.42
C ARG A 173 -0.58 -10.17 18.29
N TRP A 174 -1.71 -9.59 17.93
CA TRP A 174 -2.36 -8.52 18.66
C TRP A 174 -3.20 -9.04 19.83
N HIS A 175 -2.81 -8.63 21.03
CA HIS A 175 -3.60 -8.69 22.24
C HIS A 175 -4.41 -7.40 22.35
N MET A 176 -5.74 -7.54 22.45
CA MET A 176 -6.67 -6.43 22.66
C MET A 176 -7.02 -6.33 24.15
N ALA A 177 -7.06 -5.11 24.67
CA ALA A 177 -7.54 -4.82 26.01
C ALA A 177 -8.47 -3.60 25.99
N GLN A 178 -9.21 -3.41 27.09
CA GLN A 178 -9.96 -2.18 27.34
C GLN A 178 -9.26 -1.39 28.42
N HIS A 179 -8.96 -0.12 28.17
CA HIS A 179 -8.47 0.82 29.17
C HIS A 179 -9.45 1.98 29.30
N THR A 180 -9.53 2.58 30.49
CA THR A 180 -10.39 3.74 30.71
C THR A 180 -9.86 4.95 29.95
N CYS A 181 -10.73 5.86 29.51
CA CYS A 181 -10.29 7.02 28.73
C CYS A 181 -9.37 7.96 29.51
N SER A 182 -9.40 7.93 30.84
CA SER A 182 -8.46 8.65 31.70
C SER A 182 -7.05 8.06 31.72
N GLN A 183 -6.87 6.80 31.31
CA GLN A 183 -5.59 6.11 31.39
C GLN A 183 -4.65 6.60 30.26
N PRO A 184 -3.43 7.05 30.56
CA PRO A 184 -2.50 7.47 29.52
C PRO A 184 -1.86 6.26 28.84
N GLU A 185 -2.07 6.11 27.53
CA GLU A 185 -1.44 5.08 26.69
C GLU A 185 -0.86 5.69 25.41
N PRO A 186 0.19 5.13 24.81
CA PRO A 186 0.64 5.56 23.49
C PRO A 186 -0.44 5.25 22.44
N VAL A 187 -0.25 5.76 21.22
CA VAL A 187 -1.24 5.64 20.13
C VAL A 187 -0.60 4.90 18.97
N TRP A 188 -1.30 3.90 18.45
CA TRP A 188 -0.93 3.30 17.17
C TRP A 188 -1.38 4.23 16.06
N CYS A 189 -0.45 4.61 15.19
CA CYS A 189 -0.68 5.52 14.09
C CYS A 189 -0.33 4.83 12.78
N VAL A 190 -1.13 5.05 11.73
CA VAL A 190 -0.95 4.48 10.39
C VAL A 190 -0.97 5.59 9.35
N GLU A 191 -0.21 5.40 8.28
CA GLU A 191 -0.07 6.35 7.16
C GLU A 191 -1.44 6.56 6.51
N ASP A 192 -1.74 7.82 6.24
CA ASP A 192 -2.94 8.21 5.51
C ASP A 192 -2.95 7.56 4.12
N PRO A 193 -4.13 7.21 3.58
CA PRO A 193 -4.22 6.81 2.17
C PRO A 193 -3.83 8.00 1.27
N ASP A 194 -3.01 7.75 0.26
CA ASP A 194 -2.68 8.72 -0.80
C ASP A 194 -3.92 9.21 -1.57
#